data_AF-A0A815VKQ3-F1
#
_entry.id   AF-A0A815VKQ3-F1
#
_cell.length_a   1.000
_cell.length_b   1.000
_cell.length_c   1.000
_cell.angle_alpha   90.00
_cell.angle_beta   90.00
_cell.angle_gamma   90.00
#
_symmetry.space_group_name_H-M   'P 1'
#
loop_
_entity.id
_entity.type
_entity.pdbx_description
1 polymer ?
#
loop_
_entity_poly.entity_id
_entity_poly.type
_entity_poly.pdbx_seq_one_letter_code
_entity_poly.pdbx_strand_id
1 'polypeptide(L)'
;MQAFIKEPSKHSHAPDPDRLHIIRLKNEIKLRGTSSAEAPSTILFDVLRSTPLTAAFGLPTNDALLQTISRERPAIQLDHHVRLPLILRQTDRGESFILYEVDSMVIFTCDKNLSVLKECKHWFMGGTFSICPNGYYQLCTVHGMYSLQIIPLAYVLLIGKNTDDYSSLFEQLLLHYDYEPESILVDFESATLKSTKTMFPEAIQTGCLVARSTIISRRGKPRFSLQLWNIYDRVIQDLPRSNNAINDWHHAFNNQVSIKHPAITKLAKCILREQARFEIDIARLRAGELPKKKKEFMWILMHD
;
A
#
# COMPACT_ATOMS: atom_id res chain seq x y z
N MET A 1 -30.18 25.67 -37.29
CA MET A 1 -29.17 25.86 -36.23
C MET A 1 -27.82 26.00 -36.91
N GLN A 2 -27.30 27.23 -37.08
CA GLN A 2 -25.99 27.46 -37.69
C GLN A 2 -24.91 27.14 -36.66
N ALA A 3 -24.01 26.20 -36.98
CA ALA A 3 -22.86 25.90 -36.15
C ALA A 3 -21.85 27.06 -36.26
N PHE A 4 -21.58 27.75 -35.16
CA PHE A 4 -20.50 28.71 -35.05
C PHE A 4 -19.16 27.94 -35.06
N ILE A 5 -18.52 27.86 -36.23
CA ILE A 5 -17.12 27.43 -36.32
C ILE A 5 -16.28 28.63 -35.90
N LYS A 6 -15.66 28.55 -34.72
CA LYS A 6 -14.71 29.56 -34.23
C LYS A 6 -13.45 29.47 -35.07
N GLU A 7 -13.13 30.53 -35.83
CA GLU A 7 -11.87 30.58 -36.59
C GLU A 7 -10.66 30.50 -35.65
N PRO A 8 -9.59 29.78 -36.05
CA PRO A 8 -8.37 29.69 -35.25
C PRO A 8 -7.73 31.07 -35.06
N SER A 9 -7.34 31.40 -33.83
CA SER A 9 -6.60 32.63 -33.55
C SER A 9 -5.27 32.67 -34.31
N LYS A 10 -4.99 33.79 -34.98
CA LYS A 10 -3.69 34.07 -35.61
C LYS A 10 -2.60 34.17 -34.52
N HIS A 11 -1.95 33.06 -34.22
CA HIS A 11 -0.79 33.03 -33.34
C HIS A 11 0.48 33.28 -34.14
N SER A 12 0.90 34.56 -34.25
CA SER A 12 2.21 34.94 -34.79
C SER A 12 3.23 35.01 -33.64
N HIS A 13 3.80 33.87 -33.25
CA HIS A 13 5.01 33.84 -32.44
C HIS A 13 6.07 33.03 -33.20
N ALA A 14 7.33 33.41 -33.03
CA ALA A 14 8.44 32.66 -33.60
C ALA A 14 8.43 31.22 -33.03
N PRO A 15 8.83 30.21 -33.83
CA PRO A 15 8.97 28.84 -33.34
C PRO A 15 9.91 28.80 -32.13
N ASP A 16 9.48 28.13 -31.06
CA ASP A 16 10.31 27.91 -29.88
C ASP A 16 11.17 26.64 -30.10
N PRO A 17 12.48 26.78 -30.37
CA PRO A 17 13.36 25.64 -30.63
C PRO A 17 13.53 24.76 -29.38
N ASP A 18 13.47 25.32 -28.17
CA ASP A 18 13.60 24.58 -26.93
C ASP A 18 12.37 23.68 -26.71
N ARG A 19 11.18 24.16 -27.10
CA ARG A 19 9.97 23.34 -27.11
C ARG A 19 10.08 22.14 -28.05
N LEU A 20 10.75 22.28 -29.20
CA LEU A 20 11.00 21.14 -30.11
C LEU A 20 11.89 20.09 -29.44
N HIS A 21 12.94 20.50 -28.72
CA HIS A 21 13.81 19.59 -27.99
C HIS A 21 13.06 18.83 -26.88
N ILE A 22 12.19 19.51 -26.14
CA ILE A 22 11.36 18.89 -25.08
C ILE A 22 10.39 17.86 -25.67
N ILE A 23 9.76 18.18 -26.82
CA ILE A 23 8.86 17.25 -27.51
C ILE A 23 9.64 16.02 -28.00
N ARG A 24 10.81 16.21 -28.59
CA ARG A 24 11.67 15.10 -29.05
C ARG A 24 12.09 14.20 -27.90
N LEU A 25 12.55 14.77 -26.78
CA LEU A 25 12.88 14.01 -25.58
C LEU A 25 11.68 13.19 -25.11
N LYS A 26 10.50 13.81 -25.01
CA LYS A 26 9.28 13.11 -24.58
C LYS A 26 8.93 11.95 -25.52
N ASN A 27 9.01 12.15 -26.83
CA ASN A 27 8.72 11.09 -27.79
C ASN A 27 9.73 9.94 -27.70
N GLU A 28 11.01 10.27 -27.53
CA GLU A 28 12.08 9.27 -27.42
C GLU A 28 11.94 8.40 -26.16
N ILE A 29 11.71 9.02 -25.00
CA ILE A 29 11.53 8.27 -23.75
C ILE A 29 10.25 7.41 -23.78
N LYS A 30 9.20 7.85 -24.49
CA LYS A 30 7.97 7.08 -24.68
C LYS A 30 8.24 5.87 -25.59
N LEU A 31 8.89 6.11 -26.73
CA LEU A 31 9.24 5.07 -27.70
C LEU A 31 10.10 3.98 -27.06
N ARG A 32 11.20 4.36 -26.39
CA ARG A 32 12.07 3.43 -25.66
C ARG A 32 11.38 2.79 -24.46
N GLY A 33 10.45 3.51 -23.83
CA GLY A 33 9.57 2.94 -22.81
C GLY A 33 8.77 1.75 -23.34
N THR A 34 8.25 1.84 -24.56
CA THR A 34 7.46 0.77 -25.18
C THR A 34 8.32 -0.36 -25.76
N SER A 35 9.47 -0.05 -26.36
CA SER A 35 10.26 -1.01 -27.16
C SER A 35 11.49 -1.61 -26.48
N SER A 36 12.01 -1.00 -25.41
CA SER A 36 13.27 -1.41 -24.77
C SER A 36 13.08 -2.06 -23.39
N ALA A 37 13.91 -3.06 -23.11
CA ALA A 37 14.00 -3.73 -21.81
C ALA A 37 14.92 -3.03 -20.79
N GLU A 38 15.59 -1.93 -21.18
CA GLU A 38 16.53 -1.20 -20.33
C GLU A 38 15.88 -0.68 -19.02
N ALA A 39 16.65 -0.24 -18.03
CA ALA A 39 16.05 0.39 -16.85
C ALA A 39 15.51 1.80 -17.20
N PRO A 40 14.38 2.26 -16.63
CA PRO A 40 13.86 3.61 -16.89
C PRO A 40 14.87 4.73 -16.60
N SER A 41 15.70 4.56 -15.57
CA SER A 41 16.78 5.49 -15.25
C SER A 41 17.84 5.55 -16.35
N THR A 42 18.24 4.39 -16.89
CA THR A 42 19.18 4.30 -18.01
C THR A 42 18.64 5.03 -19.24
N ILE A 43 17.38 4.78 -19.60
CA ILE A 43 16.72 5.47 -20.73
C ILE A 43 16.71 6.98 -20.49
N LEU A 44 16.29 7.43 -19.31
CA LEU A 44 16.21 8.87 -19.02
C LEU A 44 17.58 9.56 -19.11
N PHE A 45 18.60 9.03 -18.43
CA PHE A 45 19.92 9.67 -18.41
C PHE A 45 20.62 9.63 -19.77
N ASP A 46 20.35 8.63 -20.59
CA ASP A 46 20.86 8.57 -21.96
C ASP A 46 20.20 9.64 -22.84
N VAL A 47 18.88 9.78 -22.80
CA VAL A 47 18.16 10.81 -23.57
C VAL A 47 18.51 12.22 -23.09
N LEU A 48 18.62 12.45 -21.78
CA LEU A 48 19.02 13.74 -21.21
C LEU A 48 20.42 14.16 -21.68
N ARG A 49 21.35 13.22 -21.83
CA ARG A 49 22.72 13.50 -22.32
C ARG A 49 22.73 14.07 -23.74
N SER A 50 21.75 13.67 -24.55
CA SER A 50 21.60 14.13 -25.93
C SER A 50 20.74 15.40 -26.07
N THR A 51 20.17 15.90 -24.96
CA THR A 51 19.27 17.06 -24.96
C THR A 51 20.05 18.35 -24.68
N PRO A 52 19.90 19.41 -25.50
CA PRO A 52 20.59 20.67 -25.27
C PRO A 52 20.23 21.31 -23.92
N LEU A 53 21.22 21.93 -23.26
CA LEU A 53 21.03 22.62 -21.99
C LEU A 53 20.06 23.81 -22.08
N THR A 54 19.89 24.41 -23.26
CA THR A 54 18.94 25.50 -23.50
C THR A 54 17.51 25.07 -23.21
N ALA A 55 17.18 23.80 -23.46
CA ALA A 55 15.87 23.23 -23.20
C ALA A 55 15.62 22.87 -21.72
N ALA A 56 16.63 22.95 -20.85
CA ALA A 56 16.56 22.48 -19.46
C ALA A 56 15.45 23.18 -18.65
N PHE A 57 15.23 24.46 -18.89
CA PHE A 57 14.24 25.25 -18.14
C PHE A 57 12.79 24.80 -18.38
N GLY A 58 12.51 24.22 -19.55
CA GLY A 58 11.17 23.72 -19.90
C GLY A 58 10.97 22.21 -19.63
N LEU A 59 11.98 21.52 -19.09
CA LEU A 59 11.87 20.10 -18.80
C LEU A 59 11.01 19.85 -17.55
N PRO A 60 10.14 18.83 -17.57
CA PRO A 60 9.55 18.27 -16.35
C PRO A 60 10.61 17.73 -15.40
N THR A 61 10.25 17.50 -14.14
CA THR A 61 11.14 16.85 -13.17
C THR A 61 11.55 15.44 -13.64
N ASN A 62 12.74 14.99 -13.21
CA ASN A 62 13.23 13.64 -13.53
C ASN A 62 12.20 12.57 -13.14
N ASP A 63 11.53 12.71 -12.00
CA ASP A 63 10.49 11.79 -11.56
C ASP A 63 9.29 11.75 -12.51
N ALA A 64 8.85 12.90 -13.03
CA ALA A 64 7.77 12.95 -14.01
C ALA A 64 8.16 12.27 -15.33
N LEU A 65 9.43 12.41 -15.75
CA LEU A 65 9.96 11.75 -16.94
C LEU A 65 10.11 10.23 -16.73
N LEU A 66 10.61 9.79 -15.58
CA LEU A 66 10.67 8.37 -15.19
C LEU A 66 9.28 7.73 -15.13
N GLN A 67 8.28 8.45 -14.61
CA GLN A 67 6.89 8.00 -14.63
C GLN A 67 6.34 7.88 -16.05
N THR A 68 6.66 8.82 -16.93
CA THR A 68 6.27 8.76 -18.34
C THR A 68 6.82 7.48 -18.98
N ILE A 69 8.12 7.20 -18.83
CA ILE A 69 8.73 5.94 -19.32
C ILE A 69 8.02 4.71 -18.76
N SER A 70 7.72 4.73 -17.46
CA SER A 70 7.07 3.59 -16.79
C SER A 70 5.63 3.35 -17.25
N ARG A 71 4.90 4.39 -17.68
CA ARG A 71 3.52 4.28 -18.19
C ARG A 71 3.44 3.76 -19.62
N GLU A 72 4.46 4.06 -20.41
CA GLU A 72 4.54 3.70 -21.84
C GLU A 72 5.10 2.28 -22.04
N ARG A 73 5.70 1.73 -20.99
CA ARG A 73 5.89 0.29 -20.90
C ARG A 73 4.52 -0.36 -20.97
N PRO A 74 4.31 -1.33 -21.88
CA PRO A 74 3.10 -2.11 -21.86
C PRO A 74 2.93 -2.62 -20.43
N ALA A 75 1.80 -2.27 -19.81
CA ALA A 75 1.37 -3.00 -18.64
C ALA A 75 1.42 -4.46 -19.06
N ILE A 76 2.15 -5.29 -18.33
CA ILE A 76 2.00 -6.73 -18.49
C ILE A 76 0.51 -6.94 -18.24
N GLN A 77 -0.25 -7.20 -19.31
CA GLN A 77 -1.56 -7.80 -19.20
C GLN A 77 -1.24 -9.19 -18.66
N LEU A 78 -1.17 -9.29 -17.33
CA LEU A 78 -1.35 -10.58 -16.73
C LEU A 78 -2.81 -10.89 -17.01
N ASP A 79 -3.03 -11.76 -17.99
CA ASP A 79 -4.17 -12.65 -17.94
C ASP A 79 -4.34 -13.06 -16.48
N HIS A 80 -5.53 -12.92 -15.92
CA HIS A 80 -5.80 -13.24 -14.52
C HIS A 80 -5.37 -14.70 -14.16
N HIS A 81 -5.13 -15.53 -15.19
CA HIS A 81 -4.62 -16.90 -15.10
C HIS A 81 -3.08 -17.06 -15.04
N VAL A 82 -2.29 -16.01 -15.28
CA VAL A 82 -0.82 -16.11 -15.17
C VAL A 82 -0.43 -15.81 -13.72
N ARG A 83 -0.18 -16.88 -12.97
CA ARG A 83 0.42 -16.81 -11.62
C ARG A 83 1.60 -15.84 -11.59
N LEU A 84 1.77 -15.13 -10.48
CA LEU A 84 2.91 -14.23 -10.30
C LEU A 84 4.24 -14.94 -10.60
N PRO A 85 5.18 -14.31 -11.34
CA PRO A 85 6.48 -14.89 -11.66
C PRO A 85 7.21 -15.41 -10.42
N LEU A 86 7.92 -16.55 -10.53
CA LEU A 86 8.61 -17.21 -9.41
C LEU A 86 9.47 -16.26 -8.57
N ILE A 87 10.18 -15.32 -9.23
CA ILE A 87 11.02 -14.31 -8.56
C ILE A 87 10.26 -13.38 -7.60
N LEU A 88 8.94 -13.27 -7.75
CA LEU A 88 8.07 -12.47 -6.89
C LEU A 88 7.34 -13.30 -5.84
N ARG A 89 7.51 -14.63 -5.86
CA ARG A 89 6.88 -15.57 -4.93
C ARG A 89 7.80 -15.98 -3.80
N GLN A 90 9.03 -15.47 -3.77
CA GLN A 90 10.01 -15.78 -2.74
C GLN A 90 10.58 -14.51 -2.11
N THR A 91 10.88 -14.58 -0.83
CA THR A 91 11.64 -13.53 -0.13
C THR A 91 13.08 -13.49 -0.63
N ASP A 92 13.80 -12.40 -0.32
CA ASP A 92 15.24 -12.28 -0.62
C ASP A 92 16.09 -13.38 0.06
N ARG A 93 15.50 -14.12 1.03
CA ARG A 93 16.12 -15.25 1.74
C ARG A 93 15.61 -16.62 1.27
N GLY A 94 14.81 -16.67 0.20
CA GLY A 94 14.36 -17.91 -0.44
C GLY A 94 13.11 -18.55 0.17
N GLU A 95 12.40 -17.88 1.09
CA GLU A 95 11.14 -18.41 1.65
C GLU A 95 9.96 -18.13 0.74
N SER A 96 8.95 -19.00 0.73
CA SER A 96 7.70 -18.71 0.01
C SER A 96 7.05 -17.44 0.56
N PHE A 97 6.62 -16.56 -0.33
CA PHE A 97 6.06 -15.24 -0.01
C PHE A 97 4.63 -15.02 -0.55
N ILE A 98 4.00 -16.09 -1.03
CA ILE A 98 2.58 -16.10 -1.41
C ILE A 98 1.91 -17.25 -0.67
N LEU A 99 0.96 -16.89 0.19
CA LEU A 99 0.19 -17.85 0.99
C LEU A 99 -0.97 -18.44 0.17
N TYR A 100 -1.68 -17.55 -0.54
CA TYR A 100 -2.89 -17.90 -1.29
C TYR A 100 -2.99 -17.01 -2.53
N GLU A 101 -3.38 -17.59 -3.65
CA GLU A 101 -3.52 -16.89 -4.94
C GLU A 101 -4.65 -17.51 -5.75
N VAL A 102 -5.70 -16.72 -5.93
CA VAL A 102 -6.83 -16.95 -6.85
C VAL A 102 -7.16 -15.63 -7.54
N ASP A 103 -7.97 -15.67 -8.59
CA ASP A 103 -8.33 -14.48 -9.37
C ASP A 103 -8.89 -13.34 -8.49
N SER A 104 -9.65 -13.69 -7.44
CA SER A 104 -10.28 -12.74 -6.52
C SER A 104 -9.38 -12.26 -5.37
N MET A 105 -8.28 -12.96 -5.08
CA MET A 105 -7.47 -12.69 -3.89
C MET A 105 -6.01 -13.16 -4.03
N VAL A 106 -5.09 -12.29 -3.63
CA VAL A 106 -3.68 -12.65 -3.47
C VAL A 106 -3.21 -12.24 -2.07
N ILE A 107 -2.69 -13.20 -1.30
CA ILE A 107 -2.13 -12.98 0.04
C ILE A 107 -0.61 -13.10 -0.03
N PHE A 108 0.08 -11.97 0.12
CA PHE A 108 1.54 -11.91 0.27
C PHE A 108 1.91 -11.96 1.75
N THR A 109 2.57 -13.03 2.14
CA THR A 109 3.14 -13.26 3.47
C THR A 109 4.01 -14.52 3.44
N CYS A 110 4.80 -14.77 4.47
CA CYS A 110 5.61 -15.97 4.65
C CYS A 110 5.43 -16.58 6.04
N ASP A 111 5.92 -17.80 6.25
CA ASP A 111 5.80 -18.50 7.54
C ASP A 111 6.39 -17.70 8.71
N LYS A 112 7.48 -16.96 8.49
CA LYS A 112 8.06 -16.07 9.52
C LYS A 112 7.08 -14.96 9.91
N ASN A 113 6.40 -14.34 8.95
CA ASN A 113 5.42 -13.30 9.24
C ASN A 113 4.23 -13.87 10.01
N LEU A 114 3.75 -15.05 9.61
CA LEU A 114 2.65 -15.75 10.28
C LEU A 114 3.02 -16.16 11.71
N SER A 115 4.25 -16.62 11.92
CA SER A 115 4.79 -16.90 13.26
C SER A 115 4.83 -15.65 14.13
N VAL A 116 5.29 -14.51 13.59
CA VAL A 116 5.30 -13.24 14.33
C VAL A 116 3.87 -12.77 14.60
N LEU A 117 2.95 -12.94 13.65
CA LEU A 117 1.54 -12.58 13.81
C LEU A 117 0.88 -13.38 14.95
N LYS A 118 1.25 -14.66 15.10
CA LYS A 118 0.81 -15.51 16.22
C LYS A 118 1.29 -15.01 17.57
N GLU A 119 2.50 -14.44 17.64
CA GLU A 119 3.05 -13.83 18.87
C GLU A 119 2.35 -12.48 19.22
N CYS A 120 1.68 -11.84 18.26
CA CYS A 120 1.08 -10.52 18.44
C CYS A 120 -0.30 -10.59 19.11
N LYS A 121 -0.42 -10.05 20.33
CA LYS A 121 -1.69 -9.95 21.07
C LYS A 121 -2.66 -8.93 20.49
N HIS A 122 -2.16 -7.91 19.79
CA HIS A 122 -2.98 -6.81 19.29
C HIS A 122 -2.78 -6.65 17.80
N TRP A 123 -3.87 -6.78 17.06
CA TRP A 123 -3.87 -6.71 15.60
C TRP A 123 -4.50 -5.42 15.14
N PHE A 124 -4.07 -4.98 13.96
CA PHE A 124 -4.57 -3.79 13.32
C PHE A 124 -4.80 -4.08 11.84
N MET A 125 -5.93 -3.66 11.29
CA MET A 125 -6.21 -3.83 9.86
C MET A 125 -6.65 -2.52 9.24
N GLY A 126 -6.24 -2.33 7.99
CA GLY A 126 -6.64 -1.19 7.18
C GLY A 126 -6.41 -1.46 5.70
N GLY A 127 -7.08 -0.70 4.84
CA GLY A 127 -6.97 -0.81 3.39
C GLY A 127 -6.53 0.49 2.73
N THR A 128 -5.82 0.38 1.60
CA THR A 128 -5.52 1.51 0.73
C THR A 128 -5.92 1.23 -0.72
N PHE A 129 -6.51 2.25 -1.36
CA PHE A 129 -7.00 2.18 -2.73
C PHE A 129 -5.99 2.71 -3.75
N SER A 130 -5.15 3.65 -3.33
CA SER A 130 -4.36 4.49 -4.25
C SER A 130 -3.31 3.71 -5.04
N ILE A 131 -2.74 2.68 -4.43
CA ILE A 131 -1.71 1.81 -5.01
C ILE A 131 -2.24 0.41 -5.33
N CYS A 132 -3.56 0.22 -5.27
CA CYS A 132 -4.17 -1.05 -5.62
C CYS A 132 -4.07 -1.27 -7.14
N PRO A 133 -3.50 -2.39 -7.63
CA PRO A 133 -3.42 -2.67 -9.06
C PRO A 133 -4.81 -2.72 -9.71
N ASN A 134 -4.87 -2.36 -10.99
CA ASN A 134 -6.10 -2.51 -11.78
C ASN A 134 -6.54 -3.98 -11.77
N GLY A 135 -7.85 -4.20 -11.60
CA GLY A 135 -8.44 -5.53 -11.41
C GLY A 135 -8.72 -5.88 -9.95
N TYR A 136 -8.08 -5.19 -9.00
CA TYR A 136 -8.37 -5.31 -7.57
C TYR A 136 -9.00 -4.01 -7.04
N TYR A 137 -9.87 -4.15 -6.05
CA TYR A 137 -10.57 -3.04 -5.40
C TYR A 137 -9.68 -2.33 -4.36
N GLN A 138 -8.96 -3.09 -3.53
CA GLN A 138 -8.09 -2.53 -2.51
C GLN A 138 -6.89 -3.43 -2.18
N LEU A 139 -5.83 -2.82 -1.65
CA LEU A 139 -4.78 -3.49 -0.90
C LEU A 139 -5.12 -3.39 0.60
N CYS A 140 -5.59 -4.49 1.19
CA CYS A 140 -5.76 -4.62 2.64
C CYS A 140 -4.43 -5.09 3.27
N THR A 141 -4.14 -4.63 4.48
CA THR A 141 -2.95 -5.09 5.23
C THR A 141 -3.35 -5.48 6.64
N VAL A 142 -2.84 -6.63 7.09
CA VAL A 142 -2.93 -7.10 8.47
C VAL A 142 -1.60 -6.78 9.16
N HIS A 143 -1.69 -6.07 10.28
CA HIS A 143 -0.56 -5.67 11.10
C HIS A 143 -0.66 -6.30 12.47
N GLY A 144 0.48 -6.69 13.03
CA GLY A 144 0.61 -7.13 14.41
C GLY A 144 1.38 -6.10 15.22
N MET A 145 1.10 -5.99 16.52
CA MET A 145 1.97 -5.27 17.45
C MET A 145 3.00 -6.20 18.07
N TYR A 146 4.27 -5.95 17.74
CA TYR A 146 5.41 -6.69 18.27
C TYR A 146 6.40 -5.72 18.94
N SER A 147 6.74 -5.97 20.21
CA SER A 147 7.62 -5.10 21.01
C SER A 147 7.29 -3.60 20.86
N LEU A 148 6.00 -3.25 21.02
CA LEU A 148 5.43 -1.90 20.91
C LEU A 148 5.49 -1.26 19.50
N GLN A 149 5.91 -2.00 18.47
CA GLN A 149 5.85 -1.57 17.09
C GLN A 149 4.68 -2.23 16.36
N ILE A 150 3.92 -1.43 15.59
CA ILE A 150 2.93 -1.95 14.65
C ILE A 150 3.63 -2.20 13.32
N ILE A 151 3.57 -3.44 12.85
CA ILE A 151 4.29 -3.94 11.68
C ILE A 151 3.34 -4.67 10.71
N PRO A 152 3.45 -4.45 9.40
CA PRO A 152 2.67 -5.20 8.40
C PRO A 152 3.19 -6.64 8.32
N LEU A 153 2.29 -7.61 8.39
CA LEU A 153 2.63 -9.04 8.37
C LEU A 153 1.94 -9.80 7.24
N ALA A 154 0.80 -9.30 6.76
CA ALA A 154 0.18 -9.81 5.54
C ALA A 154 -0.36 -8.68 4.68
N TYR A 155 -0.22 -8.83 3.37
CA TYR A 155 -0.72 -7.89 2.35
C TYR A 155 -1.69 -8.65 1.46
N VAL A 156 -2.88 -8.09 1.26
CA VAL A 156 -4.00 -8.81 0.66
C VAL A 156 -4.61 -7.95 -0.44
N LEU A 157 -4.49 -8.41 -1.67
CA LEU A 157 -5.23 -7.84 -2.79
C LEU A 157 -6.62 -8.45 -2.80
N LEU A 158 -7.65 -7.59 -2.78
CA LEU A 158 -9.06 -7.99 -2.77
C LEU A 158 -9.78 -7.38 -3.96
N ILE A 159 -10.62 -8.14 -4.66
CA ILE A 159 -11.52 -7.61 -5.70
C ILE A 159 -12.77 -6.91 -5.13
N GLY A 160 -13.00 -7.03 -3.83
CA GLY A 160 -14.16 -6.49 -3.15
C GLY A 160 -13.88 -6.08 -1.70
N LYS A 161 -14.97 -5.76 -1.01
CA LYS A 161 -15.00 -5.42 0.42
C LYS A 161 -16.20 -6.05 1.10
N ASN A 162 -16.59 -7.23 0.65
CA ASN A 162 -17.71 -7.96 1.23
C ASN A 162 -17.23 -8.81 2.41
N THR A 163 -18.16 -9.36 3.19
CA THR A 163 -17.79 -10.16 4.38
C THR A 163 -17.05 -11.44 3.98
N ASP A 164 -17.43 -12.06 2.87
CA ASP A 164 -16.90 -13.34 2.41
C ASP A 164 -15.45 -13.22 1.96
N ASP A 165 -15.06 -12.09 1.37
CA ASP A 165 -13.68 -11.76 1.00
C ASP A 165 -12.78 -11.75 2.26
N TYR A 166 -13.21 -11.09 3.33
CA TYR A 166 -12.43 -11.06 4.58
C TYR A 166 -12.48 -12.38 5.34
N SER A 167 -13.63 -13.08 5.35
CA SER A 167 -13.71 -14.41 5.94
C SER A 167 -12.75 -15.38 5.25
N SER A 168 -12.70 -15.35 3.92
CA SER A 168 -11.75 -16.16 3.13
C SER A 168 -10.30 -15.84 3.49
N LEU A 169 -9.95 -14.56 3.68
CA LEU A 169 -8.62 -14.17 4.18
C LEU A 169 -8.32 -14.82 5.53
N PHE A 170 -9.22 -14.72 6.51
CA PHE A 170 -9.00 -15.26 7.85
C PHE A 170 -8.97 -16.79 7.87
N GLU A 171 -9.79 -17.45 7.05
CA GLU A 171 -9.74 -18.90 6.85
C GLU A 171 -8.35 -19.31 6.35
N GLN A 172 -7.80 -18.63 5.35
CA GLN A 172 -6.44 -18.91 4.88
C GLN A 172 -5.38 -18.70 5.97
N LEU A 173 -5.53 -17.70 6.84
CA LEU A 173 -4.61 -17.52 7.97
C LEU A 173 -4.74 -18.69 8.96
N LEU A 174 -5.97 -19.03 9.37
CA LEU A 174 -6.26 -20.04 10.39
C LEU A 174 -5.86 -21.47 9.99
N LEU A 175 -5.64 -21.74 8.69
CA LEU A 175 -5.04 -23.00 8.24
C LEU A 175 -3.58 -23.18 8.70
N HIS A 176 -2.88 -22.11 9.05
CA HIS A 176 -1.46 -22.16 9.41
C HIS A 176 -1.24 -22.18 10.92
N TYR A 177 -1.98 -21.36 11.67
CA TYR A 177 -1.87 -21.27 13.12
C TYR A 177 -3.24 -21.03 13.74
N ASP A 178 -3.39 -21.51 14.97
CA ASP A 178 -4.44 -21.05 15.85
C ASP A 178 -4.05 -19.69 16.43
N TYR A 179 -4.80 -18.66 16.07
CA TYR A 179 -4.54 -17.27 16.44
C TYR A 179 -5.55 -16.82 17.50
N GLU A 180 -5.03 -16.31 18.60
CA GLU A 180 -5.82 -15.81 19.73
C GLU A 180 -5.49 -14.34 20.04
N PRO A 181 -5.77 -13.39 19.11
CA PRO A 181 -5.53 -11.99 19.39
C PRO A 181 -6.45 -11.52 20.53
N GLU A 182 -5.89 -10.81 21.51
CA GLU A 182 -6.65 -10.19 22.60
C GLU A 182 -7.48 -9.01 22.08
N SER A 183 -6.98 -8.28 21.07
CA SER A 183 -7.73 -7.18 20.46
C SER A 183 -7.43 -6.98 18.98
N ILE A 184 -8.44 -6.52 18.24
CA ILE A 184 -8.33 -6.18 16.82
C ILE A 184 -8.90 -4.78 16.59
N LEU A 185 -8.06 -3.87 16.07
CA LEU A 185 -8.46 -2.53 15.66
C LEU A 185 -8.66 -2.49 14.15
N VAL A 186 -9.87 -2.14 13.71
CA VAL A 186 -10.24 -2.08 12.29
C VAL A 186 -10.95 -0.77 11.98
N ASP A 187 -10.97 -0.34 10.72
CA ASP A 187 -11.83 0.76 10.31
C ASP A 187 -13.33 0.42 10.45
N PHE A 188 -14.19 1.45 10.51
CA PHE A 188 -15.65 1.31 10.56
C PHE A 188 -16.26 0.83 9.22
N GLU A 189 -15.70 -0.23 8.67
CA GLU A 189 -16.22 -0.95 7.52
C GLU A 189 -17.03 -2.15 7.99
N SER A 190 -18.31 -2.22 7.60
CA SER A 190 -19.24 -3.25 8.09
C SER A 190 -18.77 -4.68 7.80
N ALA A 191 -18.11 -4.91 6.66
CA ALA A 191 -17.64 -6.24 6.27
C ALA A 191 -16.45 -6.70 7.10
N THR A 192 -15.44 -5.84 7.32
CA THR A 192 -14.30 -6.13 8.19
C THR A 192 -14.75 -6.36 9.63
N LEU A 193 -15.67 -5.52 10.13
CA LEU A 193 -16.24 -5.68 11.47
C LEU A 193 -16.97 -7.02 11.63
N LYS A 194 -17.82 -7.39 10.66
CA LYS A 194 -18.57 -8.64 10.73
C LYS A 194 -17.65 -9.87 10.65
N SER A 195 -16.74 -9.90 9.69
CA SER A 195 -15.81 -11.02 9.49
C SER A 195 -14.88 -11.22 10.69
N THR A 196 -14.21 -10.17 11.17
CA THR A 196 -13.32 -10.29 12.35
C THR A 196 -14.07 -10.74 13.60
N LYS A 197 -15.30 -10.27 13.84
CA LYS A 197 -16.09 -10.73 15.00
C LYS A 197 -16.51 -12.20 14.89
N THR A 198 -16.80 -12.67 13.67
CA THR A 198 -17.13 -14.08 13.42
C THR A 198 -15.90 -14.98 13.59
N MET A 199 -14.75 -14.57 13.05
CA MET A 199 -13.54 -15.41 13.03
C MET A 199 -12.75 -15.36 14.33
N PHE A 200 -12.82 -14.25 15.07
CA PHE A 200 -12.16 -14.05 16.36
C PHE A 200 -13.17 -13.56 17.41
N PRO A 201 -14.10 -14.40 17.86
CA PRO A 201 -15.19 -14.00 18.73
C PRO A 201 -14.72 -13.50 20.10
N GLU A 202 -13.61 -14.04 20.61
CA GLU A 202 -13.02 -13.69 21.91
C GLU A 202 -12.21 -12.39 21.87
N ALA A 203 -11.77 -11.96 20.68
CA ALA A 203 -10.98 -10.75 20.55
C ALA A 203 -11.84 -9.49 20.80
N ILE A 204 -11.28 -8.54 21.57
CA ILE A 204 -11.90 -7.23 21.75
C ILE A 204 -11.79 -6.44 20.45
N GLN A 205 -12.92 -6.21 19.81
CA GLN A 205 -12.99 -5.47 18.57
C GLN A 205 -13.21 -3.97 18.83
N THR A 206 -12.34 -3.14 18.26
CA THR A 206 -12.46 -1.67 18.35
C THR A 206 -12.47 -1.06 16.96
N GLY A 207 -13.43 -0.17 16.69
CA GLY A 207 -13.47 0.62 15.46
C GLY A 207 -12.56 1.85 15.54
N CYS A 208 -11.83 2.15 14.47
CA CYS A 208 -10.96 3.30 14.42
C CYS A 208 -11.72 4.64 14.27
N LEU A 209 -11.41 5.59 15.16
CA LEU A 209 -12.03 6.91 15.23
C LEU A 209 -11.63 7.92 14.13
N VAL A 210 -10.68 7.65 13.22
CA VAL A 210 -10.27 8.67 12.22
C VAL A 210 -11.38 8.94 11.18
N ALA A 211 -12.32 8.00 10.99
CA ALA A 211 -13.52 8.19 10.16
C ALA A 211 -14.62 9.07 10.82
N ARG A 212 -14.29 9.86 11.86
CA ARG A 212 -15.23 10.66 12.65
C ARG A 212 -15.85 11.83 11.88
N SER A 213 -15.20 12.36 10.83
CA SER A 213 -15.75 13.52 10.10
C SER A 213 -16.93 13.18 9.18
N THR A 214 -17.13 11.92 8.80
CA THR A 214 -18.18 11.51 7.85
C THR A 214 -19.32 10.68 8.47
N ILE A 215 -19.14 10.06 9.64
CA ILE A 215 -20.13 9.11 10.20
C ILE A 215 -21.01 9.73 11.30
N ILE A 216 -20.57 10.81 11.96
CA ILE A 216 -21.44 11.53 12.92
C ILE A 216 -22.40 12.42 12.14
N SER A 217 -23.44 11.81 11.57
CA SER A 217 -24.63 12.56 11.18
C SER A 217 -25.20 13.21 12.44
N ARG A 218 -25.25 14.54 12.44
CA ARG A 218 -25.82 15.32 13.53
C ARG A 218 -27.30 14.91 13.66
N ARG A 219 -27.64 14.13 14.71
CA ARG A 219 -29.00 13.74 15.17
C ARG A 219 -29.58 12.38 14.72
N GLY A 220 -28.78 11.35 14.45
CA GLY A 220 -29.28 9.97 14.19
C GLY A 220 -28.85 8.93 15.24
N LYS A 221 -29.53 7.77 15.30
CA LYS A 221 -29.04 6.59 16.05
C LYS A 221 -27.68 6.18 15.48
N PRO A 222 -26.65 5.92 16.30
CA PRO A 222 -25.34 5.55 15.80
C PRO A 222 -25.41 4.28 14.96
N ARG A 223 -24.76 4.30 13.79
CA ARG A 223 -24.72 3.17 12.84
C ARG A 223 -24.05 1.92 13.42
N PHE A 224 -23.15 2.11 14.38
CA PHE A 224 -22.38 1.06 15.05
C PHE A 224 -22.62 1.11 16.56
N SER A 225 -22.58 -0.04 17.23
CA SER A 225 -22.84 -0.14 18.68
C SER A 225 -21.78 0.62 19.49
N LEU A 226 -22.18 1.17 20.63
CA LEU A 226 -21.29 1.94 21.52
C LEU A 226 -20.06 1.15 21.98
N GLN A 227 -20.16 -0.19 22.07
CA GLN A 227 -19.03 -1.06 22.41
C GLN A 227 -17.89 -0.93 21.39
N LEU A 228 -18.19 -0.84 20.10
CA LEU A 228 -17.17 -0.65 19.05
C LEU A 228 -16.47 0.70 19.12
N TRP A 229 -17.09 1.69 19.78
CA TRP A 229 -16.52 3.02 19.99
C TRP A 229 -15.73 3.12 21.31
N ASN A 230 -15.82 2.11 22.18
CA ASN A 230 -15.18 2.15 23.48
C ASN A 230 -13.68 1.89 23.34
N ILE A 231 -12.87 2.86 23.76
CA ILE A 231 -11.41 2.78 23.77
C ILE A 231 -10.84 2.71 25.20
N TYR A 232 -11.69 2.54 26.22
CA TYR A 232 -11.29 2.57 27.63
C TYR A 232 -10.19 1.56 27.95
N ASP A 233 -10.38 0.29 27.60
CA ASP A 233 -9.40 -0.77 27.89
C ASP A 233 -8.07 -0.51 27.17
N ARG A 234 -8.13 0.00 25.94
CA ARG A 234 -6.93 0.40 25.18
C ARG A 234 -6.17 1.52 25.86
N VAL A 235 -6.86 2.49 26.47
CA VAL A 235 -6.21 3.59 27.19
C VAL A 235 -5.50 3.08 28.45
N ILE A 236 -6.14 2.17 29.20
CA ILE A 236 -5.54 1.59 30.41
C ILE A 236 -4.33 0.73 30.08
N GLN A 237 -4.37 0.02 28.96
CA GLN A 237 -3.28 -0.84 28.48
C GLN A 237 -2.21 -0.09 27.66
N ASP A 238 -2.28 1.25 27.60
CA ASP A 238 -1.38 2.09 26.81
C ASP A 238 -1.27 1.68 25.32
N LEU A 239 -2.37 1.18 24.77
CA LEU A 239 -2.47 0.76 23.37
C LEU A 239 -2.87 1.93 22.45
N PRO A 240 -2.48 1.87 21.17
CA PRO A 240 -2.93 2.84 20.18
C PRO A 240 -4.45 2.93 20.10
N ARG A 241 -4.93 4.17 20.21
CA ARG A 241 -6.35 4.55 20.23
C ARG A 241 -6.96 4.63 18.83
N SER A 242 -6.14 4.66 17.79
CA SER A 242 -6.55 4.78 16.38
C SER A 242 -5.62 3.98 15.47
N ASN A 243 -5.98 3.90 14.19
CA ASN A 243 -5.17 3.30 13.12
C ASN A 243 -4.15 4.28 12.52
N ASN A 244 -3.79 5.37 13.20
CA ASN A 244 -2.84 6.37 12.65
C ASN A 244 -1.53 5.71 12.20
N ALA A 245 -1.00 4.78 12.99
CA ALA A 245 0.22 4.06 12.63
C ALA A 245 0.09 3.30 11.30
N ILE A 246 -1.08 2.71 11.01
CA ILE A 246 -1.37 2.07 9.72
C ILE A 246 -1.48 3.14 8.62
N ASN A 247 -2.21 4.22 8.85
CA ASN A 247 -2.37 5.29 7.86
C ASN A 247 -1.02 5.92 7.49
N ASP A 248 -0.15 6.15 8.49
CA ASP A 248 1.21 6.65 8.29
C ASP A 248 2.05 5.66 7.49
N TRP A 249 1.90 4.36 7.81
CA TRP A 249 2.57 3.30 7.07
C TRP A 249 2.07 3.24 5.62
N HIS A 250 0.74 3.26 5.38
CA HIS A 250 0.16 3.31 4.04
C HIS A 250 0.61 4.55 3.29
N HIS A 251 0.66 5.72 3.93
CA HIS A 251 1.14 6.94 3.30
C HIS A 251 2.62 6.82 2.88
N ALA A 252 3.48 6.32 3.77
CA ALA A 252 4.89 6.07 3.45
C ALA A 252 5.04 5.05 2.31
N PHE A 253 4.30 3.95 2.37
CA PHE A 253 4.33 2.89 1.36
C PHE A 253 3.78 3.37 0.01
N ASN A 254 2.72 4.19 0.01
CA ASN A 254 2.19 4.83 -1.19
C ASN A 254 3.25 5.70 -1.87
N ASN A 255 4.01 6.46 -1.07
CA ASN A 255 5.11 7.27 -1.58
C ASN A 255 6.25 6.41 -2.15
N GLN A 256 6.55 5.26 -1.55
CA GLN A 256 7.55 4.30 -2.04
C GLN A 256 7.14 3.62 -3.35
N VAL A 257 5.85 3.32 -3.53
CA VAL A 257 5.31 2.82 -4.80
C VAL A 257 5.32 3.94 -5.86
N SER A 258 5.03 5.18 -5.44
CA SER A 258 5.09 6.43 -6.23
C SER A 258 4.21 6.48 -7.47
N ILE A 259 3.35 5.48 -7.70
CA ILE A 259 2.47 5.37 -8.86
C ILE A 259 1.09 4.94 -8.37
N LYS A 260 0.06 5.62 -8.88
CA LYS A 260 -1.33 5.18 -8.68
C LYS A 260 -1.62 3.96 -9.54
N HIS A 261 -2.29 2.97 -8.97
CA HIS A 261 -2.68 1.73 -9.66
C HIS A 261 -1.52 1.08 -10.44
N PRO A 262 -0.40 0.73 -9.75
CA PRO A 262 0.74 0.09 -10.39
C PRO A 262 0.37 -1.30 -10.93
N ALA A 263 1.17 -1.82 -11.86
CA ALA A 263 1.12 -3.25 -12.18
C ALA A 263 1.39 -4.09 -10.91
N ILE A 264 0.73 -5.24 -10.79
CA ILE A 264 0.88 -6.14 -9.63
C ILE A 264 2.35 -6.52 -9.40
N THR A 265 3.13 -6.69 -10.46
CA THR A 265 4.57 -7.00 -10.37
C THR A 265 5.38 -5.87 -9.74
N LYS A 266 5.02 -4.60 -9.99
CA LYS A 266 5.66 -3.45 -9.34
C LYS A 266 5.28 -3.40 -7.86
N LEU A 267 4.00 -3.59 -7.54
CA LEU A 267 3.55 -3.62 -6.15
C LEU A 267 4.22 -4.74 -5.37
N ALA A 268 4.24 -5.97 -5.90
CA ALA A 268 4.88 -7.13 -5.28
C ALA A 268 6.38 -6.88 -5.01
N LYS A 269 7.10 -6.25 -5.94
CA LYS A 269 8.50 -5.83 -5.71
C LYS A 269 8.64 -4.83 -4.55
N CYS A 270 7.70 -3.90 -4.41
CA CYS A 270 7.69 -2.97 -3.27
C CYS A 270 7.39 -3.69 -1.95
N ILE A 271 6.42 -4.62 -1.95
CA ILE A 271 6.11 -5.45 -0.78
C ILE A 271 7.33 -6.30 -0.38
N LEU A 272 8.02 -6.92 -1.34
CA LEU A 272 9.24 -7.71 -1.06
C LEU A 272 10.37 -6.86 -0.45
N ARG A 273 10.54 -5.61 -0.90
CA ARG A 273 11.51 -4.70 -0.28
C ARG A 273 11.13 -4.37 1.17
N GLU A 274 9.85 -4.15 1.45
CA GLU A 274 9.37 -3.96 2.83
C GLU A 274 9.59 -5.24 3.66
N GLN A 275 9.36 -6.42 3.09
CA GLN A 275 9.65 -7.71 3.72
C GLN A 275 11.13 -7.85 4.10
N ALA A 276 12.04 -7.54 3.18
CA ALA A 276 13.49 -7.63 3.44
C ALA A 276 13.93 -6.70 4.58
N ARG A 277 13.34 -5.51 4.66
CA ARG A 277 13.55 -4.57 5.77
C ARG A 277 12.99 -5.12 7.07
N PHE A 278 11.77 -5.65 7.04
CA PHE A 278 11.10 -6.25 8.19
C PHE A 278 11.90 -7.39 8.80
N GLU A 279 12.45 -8.31 7.99
CA GLU A 279 13.24 -9.43 8.48
C GLU A 279 14.47 -8.98 9.29
N ILE A 280 15.11 -7.87 8.87
CA ILE A 280 16.23 -7.29 9.60
C ILE A 280 15.75 -6.67 10.92
N ASP A 281 14.65 -5.91 10.88
CA ASP A 281 14.12 -5.23 12.06
C ASP A 281 13.62 -6.23 13.12
N ILE A 282 12.97 -7.34 12.73
CA ILE A 282 12.60 -8.41 13.67
C ILE A 282 13.80 -9.15 14.23
N ALA A 283 14.82 -9.44 13.42
CA ALA A 283 16.03 -10.08 13.91
C ALA A 283 16.71 -9.23 15.00
N ARG A 284 16.75 -7.90 14.83
CA ARG A 284 17.25 -6.95 15.83
C ARG A 284 16.40 -6.94 17.10
N LEU A 285 15.08 -6.85 16.97
CA LEU A 285 14.16 -6.86 18.11
C LEU A 285 14.28 -8.16 18.92
N ARG A 286 14.38 -9.32 18.24
CA ARG A 286 14.61 -10.62 18.88
C ARG A 286 15.99 -10.73 19.54
N ALA A 287 17.00 -10.01 19.04
CA ALA A 287 18.30 -9.89 19.69
C ALA A 287 18.30 -8.92 20.90
N GLY A 288 17.15 -8.31 21.23
CA GLY A 288 16.99 -7.39 22.35
C GLY A 288 17.31 -5.93 22.03
N GLU A 289 17.53 -5.57 20.76
CA GLU A 289 17.65 -4.16 20.39
C GLU A 289 16.31 -3.45 20.60
N LEU A 290 16.38 -2.24 21.17
CA LEU A 290 15.18 -1.43 21.36
C LEU A 290 14.73 -0.79 20.04
N PRO A 291 13.42 -0.69 19.80
CA PRO A 291 12.88 -0.02 18.64
C PRO A 291 13.35 1.44 18.57
N LYS A 292 13.75 1.90 17.39
CA LYS A 292 14.07 3.33 17.17
C LYS A 292 12.84 4.17 17.48
N LYS A 293 12.87 4.95 18.57
CA LYS A 293 11.74 5.78 19.02
C LYS A 293 11.27 6.69 17.88
N LYS A 294 10.03 6.50 17.40
CA LYS A 294 9.32 7.56 16.66
C LYS A 294 9.03 8.70 17.64
N LYS A 295 9.33 9.94 17.26
CA LYS A 295 9.26 11.15 18.11
C LYS A 295 7.88 11.45 18.74
N GLU A 296 6.84 10.69 18.45
CA GLU A 296 5.48 10.94 18.96
C GLU A 296 5.10 10.15 20.22
N PHE A 297 5.93 9.24 20.72
CA PHE A 297 5.73 8.61 22.04
C PHE A 297 6.47 9.33 23.18
N MET A 298 6.72 10.64 23.02
CA MET A 298 7.57 11.45 23.91
C MET A 298 6.93 11.80 25.27
N TRP A 299 5.87 11.10 25.69
CA TRP A 299 5.29 11.27 27.03
C TRP A 299 5.41 10.04 27.93
N ILE A 300 5.96 8.91 27.45
CA ILE A 300 5.79 7.60 28.11
C ILE A 300 7.03 7.11 28.88
N LEU A 301 8.13 7.87 28.97
CA LEU A 301 9.34 7.39 29.67
C LEU A 301 10.03 8.43 30.58
N MET A 302 9.28 9.30 31.26
CA MET A 302 9.85 10.18 32.30
C MET A 302 9.05 10.21 33.62
N HIS A 303 8.36 9.13 33.95
CA HIS A 303 7.82 8.93 35.30
C HIS A 303 8.16 7.52 35.79
N ASP A 304 9.42 7.37 36.18
CA ASP A 304 9.84 6.63 37.37
C ASP A 304 10.79 7.56 38.14
#